data_AF-A0A9D5XTE4-F1
#
_entry.id   AF-A0A9D5XTE4-F1
#
_cell.length_a   1.000
_cell.length_b   1.000
_cell.length_c   1.000
_cell.angle_alpha   90.00
_cell.angle_beta   90.00
_cell.angle_gamma   90.00
#
_symmetry.space_group_name_H-M   'P 1'
#
loop_
_entity.id
_entity.type
_entity.pdbx_description
1 polymer ?
#
loop_
_entity_poly.entity_id
_entity_poly.type
_entity_poly.pdbx_seq_one_letter_code
_entity_poly.pdbx_strand_id
1 'polypeptide(L)'
;MLSTLFQATGYRRVLDLFESGRIEEGTAVLKSLQDEFIAVCEENEALKAQLSEVADVLDLAEKVQFDGQKYWLNDDGEKKGPFCQVCYDRDGLLVHLHEHDSHWECQSCNSLYMIPRDGRAVPKNNPPLKTTLKKTIPLFLETEMG
;
A
#
# COMPACT_ATOMS: atom_id res chain seq x y z
N MET A 1 15.06 -28.10 0.77
CA MET A 1 15.58 -29.48 0.95
C MET A 1 16.06 -30.10 -0.37
N LEU A 2 15.29 -30.05 -1.47
CA LEU A 2 15.76 -30.56 -2.78
C LEU A 2 16.94 -29.76 -3.38
N SER A 3 16.91 -28.43 -3.26
CA SER A 3 17.90 -27.53 -3.91
C SER A 3 19.33 -27.71 -3.36
N THR A 4 19.46 -27.93 -2.05
CA THR A 4 20.76 -28.15 -1.39
C THR A 4 21.36 -29.51 -1.74
N LEU A 5 20.53 -30.54 -1.93
CA LEU A 5 20.96 -31.86 -2.39
C LEU A 5 21.46 -31.81 -3.84
N PHE A 6 20.75 -31.09 -4.72
CA PHE A 6 21.13 -30.95 -6.13
C PHE A 6 22.48 -30.22 -6.29
N GLN A 7 22.69 -29.10 -5.58
CA GLN A 7 23.94 -28.35 -5.59
C GLN A 7 25.11 -29.19 -5.03
N ALA A 8 24.91 -29.90 -3.92
CA ALA A 8 25.93 -30.79 -3.35
C ALA A 8 26.33 -31.92 -4.31
N THR A 9 25.38 -32.47 -5.08
CA THR A 9 25.66 -33.48 -6.10
C THR A 9 26.28 -32.89 -7.38
N GLY A 10 25.97 -31.64 -7.71
CA GLY A 10 26.50 -30.93 -8.87
C GLY A 10 27.99 -30.63 -8.73
N TYR A 11 28.42 -30.06 -7.59
CA TYR A 11 29.84 -29.77 -7.36
C TYR A 11 30.68 -31.05 -7.26
N ARG A 12 30.14 -32.12 -6.65
CA ARG A 12 30.82 -33.42 -6.62
C ARG A 12 31.06 -33.96 -8.03
N ARG A 13 30.06 -33.85 -8.92
CA ARG A 13 30.19 -34.26 -10.32
C ARG A 13 31.25 -33.44 -11.07
N VAL A 14 31.36 -32.14 -10.80
CA VAL A 14 32.42 -31.29 -11.38
C VAL A 14 33.80 -31.78 -10.96
N LEU A 15 33.99 -32.10 -9.68
CA LEU A 15 35.26 -32.64 -9.16
C LEU A 15 35.61 -33.96 -9.83
N ASP A 16 34.67 -34.91 -9.92
CA ASP A 16 34.88 -36.20 -10.58
C ASP A 16 35.26 -36.02 -12.07
N LEU A 17 34.67 -35.04 -12.77
CA LEU A 17 34.98 -34.73 -14.16
C LEU A 17 36.40 -34.14 -14.32
N PHE A 18 36.85 -33.33 -13.38
CA PHE A 18 38.21 -32.79 -13.40
C PHE A 18 39.26 -33.85 -13.05
N GLU A 19 38.98 -34.70 -12.05
CA GLU A 19 39.87 -35.81 -11.69
C GLU A 19 40.01 -36.84 -12.83
N SER A 20 38.97 -37.02 -13.64
CA SER A 20 38.99 -37.87 -14.84
C SER A 20 39.55 -37.18 -16.10
N GLY A 21 40.04 -35.94 -16.00
CA GLY A 21 40.64 -35.19 -17.10
C GLY A 21 39.63 -34.62 -18.13
N ARG A 22 38.33 -34.71 -17.86
CA ARG A 22 37.24 -34.22 -18.72
C ARG A 22 36.97 -32.74 -18.45
N ILE A 23 37.98 -31.91 -18.69
CA ILE A 23 38.00 -30.49 -18.30
C ILE A 23 36.88 -29.68 -18.95
N GLU A 24 36.60 -29.90 -20.23
CA GLU A 24 35.54 -29.17 -20.94
C GLU A 24 34.16 -29.41 -20.33
N GLU A 25 33.83 -30.67 -20.04
CA GLU A 25 32.54 -31.05 -19.44
C GLU A 25 32.41 -30.57 -17.99
N GLY A 26 33.48 -30.69 -17.19
CA GLY A 26 33.51 -30.16 -15.83
C GLY A 26 33.31 -28.64 -15.83
N THR A 27 33.91 -27.94 -16.79
CA THR A 27 33.74 -26.49 -16.95
C THR A 27 32.31 -26.11 -17.34
N ALA A 28 31.69 -26.86 -18.25
CA ALA A 28 30.30 -26.63 -18.66
C ALA A 28 29.32 -26.81 -17.48
N VAL A 29 29.49 -27.87 -16.69
CA VAL A 29 28.65 -28.12 -15.50
C VAL A 29 28.89 -27.04 -14.43
N LEU A 30 30.13 -26.63 -14.20
CA LEU A 30 30.44 -25.56 -13.23
C LEU A 30 29.81 -24.23 -13.64
N LYS A 31 29.86 -23.88 -14.92
CA LYS A 31 29.18 -22.68 -15.45
C LYS A 31 27.67 -22.75 -15.24
N SER A 32 27.03 -23.88 -15.56
CA SER A 32 25.59 -24.07 -15.30
C SER A 32 25.24 -23.85 -13.84
N LEU A 33 26.01 -24.41 -12.91
CA LEU A 33 25.79 -24.22 -11.48
C LEU A 33 26.01 -22.77 -11.04
N GLN A 34 26.98 -22.09 -11.63
CA GLN A 34 27.23 -20.67 -11.37
C GLN A 34 26.08 -19.81 -11.87
N ASP A 35 25.58 -20.06 -13.08
CA ASP A 35 24.46 -19.33 -13.67
C ASP A 35 23.19 -19.52 -12.84
N GLU A 36 22.90 -20.75 -12.41
CA GLU A 36 21.79 -21.06 -11.49
C GLU A 36 21.94 -20.34 -10.14
N PHE A 37 23.15 -20.32 -9.58
CA PHE A 37 23.42 -19.63 -8.33
C PHE A 37 23.18 -18.12 -8.44
N ILE A 38 23.68 -17.50 -9.52
CA ILE A 38 23.46 -16.07 -9.79
C ILE A 38 21.97 -15.78 -9.94
N ALA A 39 21.24 -16.59 -10.71
CA ALA A 39 19.79 -16.42 -10.89
C ALA A 39 19.03 -16.49 -9.56
N VAL A 40 19.39 -17.43 -8.67
CA VAL A 40 18.79 -17.54 -7.33
C VAL A 40 19.14 -16.33 -6.46
N CYS A 41 20.36 -15.81 -6.54
CA CYS A 41 20.74 -14.59 -5.83
C CYS A 41 19.94 -13.38 -6.30
N GLU A 42 19.81 -13.18 -7.62
CA GLU A 42 19.02 -12.10 -8.22
C GLU A 42 17.54 -12.20 -7.80
N GLU A 43 16.95 -13.40 -7.84
CA GLU A 43 15.59 -13.61 -7.37
C GLU A 43 15.44 -13.31 -5.87
N ASN A 44 16.42 -13.73 -5.06
CA ASN A 44 16.40 -13.46 -3.62
C ASN A 44 16.47 -11.96 -3.31
N GLU A 45 17.30 -11.22 -4.04
CA GLU A 45 17.39 -9.75 -3.91
C GLU A 45 16.09 -9.07 -4.34
N ALA A 46 15.50 -9.49 -5.46
CA ALA A 46 14.22 -8.97 -5.92
C ALA A 46 13.09 -9.23 -4.90
N LEU A 47 13.02 -10.44 -4.32
CA LEU A 47 12.05 -10.78 -3.29
C LEU A 47 12.25 -9.98 -2.01
N LYS A 48 13.50 -9.77 -1.57
CA LYS A 48 13.82 -8.91 -0.42
C LYS A 48 13.40 -7.47 -0.65
N ALA A 49 13.62 -6.94 -1.86
CA ALA A 49 13.20 -5.59 -2.22
C ALA A 49 11.67 -5.44 -2.14
N GLN A 50 10.92 -6.38 -2.71
CA GLN A 50 9.45 -6.41 -2.62
C GLN A 50 8.97 -6.51 -1.16
N LEU A 51 9.63 -7.35 -0.34
CA LEU A 51 9.29 -7.48 1.07
C LEU A 51 9.51 -6.15 1.82
N SER A 52 10.60 -5.45 1.52
CA SER A 52 10.90 -4.14 2.10
C SER A 52 9.83 -3.11 1.73
N GLU A 53 9.46 -3.03 0.45
CA GLU A 53 8.42 -2.10 -0.02
C GLU A 53 7.08 -2.34 0.67
N VAL A 54 6.67 -3.61 0.83
CA VAL A 54 5.44 -3.95 1.54
C VAL A 54 5.54 -3.61 3.03
N ALA A 55 6.68 -3.85 3.66
CA ALA A 55 6.90 -3.48 5.06
C ALA A 55 6.78 -1.96 5.25
N ASP A 56 7.40 -1.16 4.37
CA ASP A 56 7.33 0.30 4.40
C ASP A 56 5.89 0.82 4.27
N VAL A 57 5.08 0.18 3.41
CA VAL A 57 3.65 0.51 3.23
C VAL A 57 2.85 0.18 4.50
N LEU A 58 3.10 -0.96 5.12
CA LEU A 58 2.43 -1.37 6.37
C LEU A 58 2.80 -0.44 7.53
N ASP A 59 4.08 -0.11 7.67
CA ASP A 59 4.57 0.82 8.68
C ASP A 59 3.94 2.21 8.50
N LEU A 60 3.79 2.69 7.27
CA LEU A 60 3.08 3.93 6.98
C LEU A 60 1.60 3.83 7.37
N ALA A 61 0.92 2.75 7.00
CA ALA A 61 -0.50 2.55 7.29
C ALA A 61 -0.80 2.52 8.80
N GLU A 62 0.09 1.92 9.61
CA GLU A 62 -0.04 1.91 11.08
C GLU A 62 0.08 3.32 11.68
N LYS A 63 0.90 4.17 11.08
CA LYS A 63 1.12 5.55 11.53
C LYS A 63 -0.01 6.52 11.13
N VAL A 64 -0.87 6.15 10.18
CA VAL A 64 -1.96 7.00 9.70
C VAL A 64 -3.20 6.87 10.59
N GLN A 65 -3.67 7.99 11.12
CA GLN A 65 -4.80 8.07 12.04
C GLN A 65 -5.92 8.93 11.46
N PHE A 66 -7.14 8.41 11.47
CA PHE A 66 -8.33 9.15 11.07
C PHE A 66 -8.95 9.90 12.24
N ASP A 67 -9.26 11.20 12.08
CA ASP A 67 -9.88 12.02 13.14
C ASP A 67 -11.40 12.13 13.05
N GLY A 68 -12.03 11.41 12.11
CA GLY A 68 -13.45 11.49 11.80
C GLY A 68 -13.78 12.29 10.54
N GLN A 69 -12.84 13.10 10.03
CA GLN A 69 -13.00 13.84 8.76
C GLN A 69 -11.76 13.79 7.87
N LYS A 70 -10.56 13.73 8.44
CA LYS A 70 -9.29 13.81 7.72
C LYS A 70 -8.24 12.91 8.38
N TYR A 71 -7.20 12.58 7.61
CA TYR A 71 -6.10 11.76 8.10
C TYR A 71 -4.98 12.62 8.68
N TRP A 72 -4.24 12.02 9.60
CA TRP A 72 -3.05 12.57 10.23
C TRP A 72 -1.99 11.49 10.28
N LEU A 73 -0.74 11.85 10.02
CA LEU A 73 0.39 10.95 10.15
C LEU A 73 1.06 11.18 11.51
N ASN A 74 1.21 10.13 12.31
CA ASN A 74 1.98 10.17 13.54
C ASN A 74 3.37 9.60 13.30
N ASP A 75 4.37 10.48 13.26
CA ASP A 75 5.75 10.12 12.94
C ASP A 75 6.65 10.56 14.09
N ASP A 76 7.19 9.59 14.84
CA ASP A 76 8.06 9.81 16.01
C ASP A 76 7.51 10.80 17.05
N GLY A 77 6.18 10.79 17.25
CA GLY A 77 5.49 11.67 18.19
C GLY A 77 5.16 13.06 17.64
N GLU A 78 5.54 13.35 16.40
CA GLU A 78 5.09 14.53 15.66
C GLU A 78 3.85 14.18 14.82
N LYS A 79 2.78 14.96 15.02
CA LYS A 79 1.55 14.82 14.24
C LYS A 79 1.62 15.71 12.99
N LYS A 80 1.77 15.10 11.83
CA LYS A 80 1.83 15.77 10.51
C LYS A 80 0.47 15.71 9.81
N GLY A 81 0.11 16.78 9.10
CA GLY A 81 -1.15 16.88 8.35
C GLY A 81 -1.86 18.23 8.55
N PRO A 82 -3.16 18.31 8.22
CA PRO A 82 -4.05 17.21 7.84
C PRO A 82 -3.93 16.77 6.37
N PHE A 83 -4.30 15.52 6.12
CA PHE A 83 -4.32 14.89 4.80
C PHE A 83 -5.74 14.55 4.33
N CYS A 84 -5.93 14.58 3.01
CA CYS A 84 -7.20 14.32 2.36
C CYS A 84 -7.65 12.87 2.53
N GLN A 85 -8.86 12.66 3.09
CA GLN A 85 -9.47 11.34 3.23
C GLN A 85 -9.67 10.66 1.85
N VAL A 86 -10.24 11.39 0.90
CA VAL A 86 -10.61 10.84 -0.42
C VAL A 86 -9.40 10.33 -1.20
N CYS A 87 -8.28 11.09 -1.19
CA CYS A 87 -7.07 10.69 -1.90
C CYS A 87 -6.39 9.49 -1.25
N TYR A 88 -6.42 9.42 0.09
CA TYR A 88 -5.83 8.30 0.80
C TYR A 88 -6.67 7.03 0.65
N ASP A 89 -7.99 7.10 0.81
CA ASP A 89 -8.89 5.94 0.69
C ASP A 89 -8.91 5.37 -0.74
N ARG A 90 -8.81 6.23 -1.76
CA ARG A 90 -8.87 5.81 -3.17
C ARG A 90 -7.52 5.34 -3.70
N ASP A 91 -6.47 6.11 -3.44
CA ASP A 91 -5.17 5.97 -4.11
C ASP A 91 -4.01 5.68 -3.14
N GLY A 92 -4.24 5.66 -1.83
CA GLY A 92 -3.17 5.53 -0.82
C GLY A 92 -2.29 6.77 -0.68
N LEU A 93 -2.70 7.91 -1.24
CA LEU A 93 -1.89 9.14 -1.30
C LEU A 93 -2.19 10.10 -0.14
N LEU A 94 -1.17 10.44 0.64
CA LEU A 94 -1.23 11.47 1.67
C LEU A 94 -1.10 12.87 1.07
N VAL A 95 -2.19 13.37 0.48
CA VAL A 95 -2.26 14.74 -0.08
C VAL A 95 -2.59 15.73 1.02
N HIS A 96 -1.71 16.71 1.24
CA HIS A 96 -1.94 17.77 2.22
C HIS A 96 -3.19 18.59 1.88
N LEU A 97 -3.99 18.86 2.90
CA LEU A 97 -5.09 19.81 2.80
C LEU A 97 -4.58 21.23 3.06
N HIS A 98 -5.06 22.18 2.28
CA HIS A 98 -4.76 23.60 2.43
C HIS A 98 -5.82 24.28 3.28
N GLU A 99 -5.39 25.12 4.22
CA GLU A 99 -6.29 25.85 5.11
C GLU A 99 -6.85 27.11 4.42
N HIS A 100 -8.16 27.30 4.55
CA HIS A 100 -8.86 28.54 4.22
C HIS A 100 -9.72 28.98 5.42
N ASP A 101 -10.23 30.21 5.40
CA ASP A 101 -10.98 30.84 6.50
C ASP A 101 -12.15 30.02 7.07
N SER A 102 -12.71 29.09 6.30
CA SER A 102 -13.91 28.33 6.66
C SER A 102 -13.83 26.82 6.42
N HIS A 103 -12.78 26.36 5.75
CA HIS A 103 -12.66 24.98 5.31
C HIS A 103 -11.22 24.63 4.97
N TRP A 104 -10.96 23.33 4.87
CA TRP A 104 -9.77 22.76 4.28
C TRP A 104 -10.08 22.29 2.86
N GLU A 105 -9.18 22.53 1.91
CA GLU A 105 -9.34 22.09 0.52
C GLU A 105 -8.20 21.16 0.09
N CYS A 106 -8.55 20.08 -0.61
CA CYS A 106 -7.58 19.24 -1.32
C CYS A 106 -7.36 19.77 -2.75
N GLN A 107 -6.13 20.14 -3.10
CA GLN A 107 -5.82 20.60 -4.47
C GLN A 107 -5.75 19.46 -5.51
N SER A 108 -5.76 18.19 -5.08
CA SER A 108 -5.74 17.04 -5.99
C SER A 108 -7.14 16.58 -6.42
N CYS A 109 -8.12 16.61 -5.51
CA CYS A 109 -9.48 16.12 -5.77
C CYS A 109 -10.58 17.16 -5.49
N ASN A 110 -10.22 18.38 -5.09
CA ASN A 110 -11.13 19.50 -4.77
C ASN A 110 -12.18 19.19 -3.69
N SER A 111 -11.92 18.19 -2.83
CA SER A 111 -12.77 17.90 -1.68
C SER A 111 -12.60 18.99 -0.61
N LEU A 112 -13.72 19.40 0.00
CA LEU A 112 -13.80 20.46 1.00
C LEU A 112 -14.19 19.88 2.36
N TYR A 113 -13.48 20.26 3.42
CA TYR A 113 -13.72 19.83 4.79
C TYR A 113 -13.97 21.04 5.67
N MET A 114 -15.20 21.22 6.15
CA MET A 114 -15.61 22.44 6.87
C MET A 114 -14.94 22.52 8.25
N ILE A 115 -14.42 23.70 8.59
CA ILE A 115 -13.92 23.96 9.95
C ILE A 115 -15.13 24.27 10.83
N PRO A 116 -15.38 23.51 11.91
CA PRO A 116 -16.44 23.84 12.86
C PRO A 116 -16.19 25.25 13.41
N ARG A 117 -17.18 26.13 13.29
CA ARG A 117 -17.09 27.45 13.93
C ARG A 117 -17.30 27.25 15.43
N ASP A 118 -16.22 27.32 16.20
CA ASP A 118 -16.34 27.35 17.66
C ASP A 118 -17.31 28.46 18.10
N GLY A 119 -18.43 28.06 18.68
CA GLY A 119 -19.12 28.82 19.72
C GLY A 119 -19.68 30.21 19.41
N ARG A 120 -20.12 30.53 18.18
CA ARG A 120 -21.04 31.69 17.99
C ARG A 120 -22.49 31.23 18.10
N ALA A 121 -23.14 31.59 19.21
CA ALA A 121 -24.56 31.39 19.44
C ALA A 121 -25.39 31.81 18.22
N VAL A 122 -26.16 30.87 17.67
CA VAL A 122 -27.07 31.13 16.55
C VAL A 122 -28.32 31.83 17.11
N PRO A 123 -28.69 33.05 16.67
CA PRO A 123 -30.01 33.59 16.98
C PRO A 123 -31.06 32.75 16.24
N LYS A 124 -31.94 32.09 17.00
CA LYS A 124 -33.05 31.27 16.49
C LYS A 124 -34.09 32.16 15.81
N ASN A 125 -33.91 32.46 14.53
CA ASN A 125 -34.99 32.93 13.67
C ASN A 125 -35.21 31.90 12.56
N ASN A 126 -36.02 30.89 12.87
CA ASN A 126 -36.54 29.97 11.84
C ASN A 126 -37.88 30.52 11.31
N PRO A 127 -37.99 30.91 10.04
CA PRO A 127 -39.26 30.79 9.33
C PRO A 127 -39.47 29.32 8.90
N PRO A 128 -40.72 28.83 8.80
CA PRO A 128 -40.98 27.42 8.54
C PRO A 128 -40.68 27.08 7.09
N LEU A 129 -39.62 26.30 6.85
CA LEU A 129 -39.37 25.66 5.56
C LEU A 129 -40.28 24.44 5.43
N LYS A 130 -41.27 24.51 4.53
CA LYS A 130 -42.06 23.36 4.08
C LYS A 130 -41.16 22.43 3.27
N THR A 131 -40.74 21.31 3.84
CA THR A 131 -40.01 20.25 3.13
C THR A 131 -40.99 19.22 2.59
N THR A 132 -41.21 19.21 1.28
CA THR A 132 -41.82 18.07 0.58
C THR A 132 -40.74 17.01 0.35
N LEU A 133 -40.49 16.19 1.37
CA LEU A 133 -39.63 15.02 1.28
C LEU A 133 -40.30 13.97 0.37
N LYS A 134 -39.84 13.86 -0.89
CA LYS A 134 -40.14 12.70 -1.73
C LYS A 134 -39.00 11.70 -1.62
N LYS A 135 -39.24 10.73 -0.73
CA LYS A 135 -38.91 9.29 -0.79
C LYS A 135 -37.54 8.88 -1.33
N THR A 136 -36.73 8.35 -0.41
CA THR A 136 -35.57 7.47 -0.61
C THR A 136 -35.84 6.39 -1.68
N ILE A 137 -34.84 6.14 -2.52
CA ILE A 137 -34.81 5.03 -3.49
C ILE A 137 -34.39 3.76 -2.72
N PRO A 138 -35.18 2.68 -2.72
CA PRO A 138 -34.79 1.42 -2.10
C PRO A 138 -33.78 0.66 -2.97
N LEU A 139 -32.70 0.18 -2.35
CA LEU A 139 -31.53 -0.44 -3.01
C LEU A 139 -31.67 -1.95 -3.31
N PHE A 140 -32.83 -2.57 -3.11
CA PHE A 140 -33.01 -3.99 -3.42
C PHE A 140 -34.43 -4.28 -3.93
N LEU A 141 -34.54 -4.73 -5.17
CA LEU A 141 -35.72 -5.40 -5.72
C LEU A 141 -35.49 -6.90 -5.56
N GLU A 142 -36.09 -7.50 -4.54
CA GLU A 142 -36.17 -8.95 -4.44
C GLU A 142 -37.07 -9.45 -5.59
N THR A 143 -36.49 -10.27 -6.46
CA THR A 143 -37.20 -10.93 -7.55
C THR A 143 -37.74 -12.23 -6.98
N GLU A 144 -39.03 -12.26 -6.63
CA GLU A 144 -39.71 -13.52 -6.31
C GLU A 144 -40.02 -14.25 -7.62
N MET A 145 -39.41 -15.43 -7.79
CA MET A 145 -39.81 -16.41 -8.80
C MET A 145 -41.09 -17.11 -8.34
N GLY A 146 -42.15 -17.00 -9.15
CA GLY A 146 -43.35 -17.82 -9.09
C GLY A 146 -43.73 -18.31 -10.48
#